data_AF-A0A7J3XDA7-F1
#
_entry.id   AF-A0A7J3XDA7-F1
#
_cell.length_a   1.000
_cell.length_b   1.000
_cell.length_c   1.000
_cell.angle_alpha   90.00
_cell.angle_beta   90.00
_cell.angle_gamma   90.00
#
_symmetry.space_group_name_H-M   'P 1'
#
loop_
_entity.id
_entity.type
_entity.pdbx_description
1 polymer ?
#
loop_
_entity_poly.entity_id
_entity_poly.type
_entity_poly.pdbx_seq_one_letter_code
_entity_poly.pdbx_strand_id
1 'polypeptide(L)'
;MKRLLVLLGLLLSTLCISRPPIEGELRITLDVPSQVYADEEIRVYLDLDNRGNRTFKIDVAEFFDTDGFEKLSTCSRTNFILRPNGYESVECRLRYVSTPVPAEAKISARVEYSTNLTLVAPILLLTEEEYEKRRIAGTEGGLKERYSVSDGTMRVELELRANPILMRGKEEYVYLSLENLGDGIPENMRIDVQGTTPSGILTCPSGEIRSIGGKIEKVVCTIDVAAARDRTYLNLLAKIQLNYDYKVRKTATVSVIR
;
A
#
# COMPACT_ATOMS: atom_id res chain seq x y z
N MET A 1 -8.39 36.55 -42.32
CA MET A 1 -7.51 36.00 -41.27
C MET A 1 -8.17 36.00 -39.86
N LYS A 2 -9.38 35.47 -39.70
CA LYS A 2 -10.05 35.38 -38.36
C LYS A 2 -10.70 34.02 -38.05
N ARG A 3 -10.52 33.02 -38.92
CA ARG A 3 -11.11 31.67 -38.74
C ARG A 3 -10.10 30.57 -38.41
N LEU A 4 -8.80 30.87 -38.42
CA LEU A 4 -7.74 29.87 -38.16
C LEU A 4 -7.32 29.78 -36.68
N LEU A 5 -7.78 30.70 -35.83
CA LEU A 5 -7.39 30.77 -34.41
C LEU A 5 -8.33 30.02 -33.46
N VAL A 6 -9.50 29.59 -33.94
CA VAL A 6 -10.49 28.89 -33.09
C VAL A 6 -10.25 27.38 -33.06
N LEU A 7 -9.52 26.80 -34.04
CA LEU A 7 -9.22 25.36 -34.06
C LEU A 7 -8.03 24.94 -33.19
N LEU A 8 -7.16 25.87 -32.77
CA LEU A 8 -6.00 25.55 -31.93
C LEU A 8 -6.33 25.51 -30.43
N GLY A 9 -7.49 26.05 -30.02
CA GLY A 9 -7.91 26.10 -28.62
C GLY A 9 -8.60 24.81 -28.11
N LEU A 10 -8.93 23.87 -28.99
CA LEU A 10 -9.68 22.64 -28.65
C LEU A 10 -8.82 21.38 -28.53
N LEU A 11 -7.50 21.46 -28.75
CA LEU A 11 -6.59 20.31 -28.72
C LEU A 11 -5.86 20.09 -27.38
N LEU A 12 -6.16 20.87 -26.34
CA LEU A 12 -5.49 20.80 -25.03
C LEU A 12 -6.34 20.18 -23.91
N SER A 13 -7.57 19.75 -24.17
CA SER A 13 -8.50 19.24 -23.13
C SER A 13 -8.66 17.72 -23.07
N THR A 14 -7.93 16.92 -23.87
CA THR A 14 -8.12 15.45 -23.91
C THR A 14 -6.94 14.61 -23.43
N LEU A 15 -5.86 15.20 -22.93
CA LEU A 15 -4.81 14.43 -22.26
C LEU A 15 -5.13 14.26 -20.76
N CYS A 16 -6.24 13.60 -20.47
CA CYS A 16 -6.32 12.79 -19.25
C CYS A 16 -5.35 11.61 -19.45
N ILE A 17 -4.06 11.87 -19.23
CA ILE A 17 -3.09 10.80 -19.06
C ILE A 17 -3.51 10.09 -17.78
N SER A 18 -4.19 8.96 -17.95
CA SER A 18 -4.28 7.91 -16.93
C SER A 18 -2.86 7.74 -16.38
N ARG A 19 -2.61 8.21 -15.16
CA ARG A 19 -1.33 7.95 -14.52
C ARG A 19 -1.24 6.43 -14.43
N PRO A 20 -0.20 5.79 -15.00
CA PRO A 20 -0.02 4.37 -14.77
C PRO A 20 -0.04 4.13 -13.25
N PRO A 21 -0.63 3.02 -12.78
CA PRO A 21 -0.63 2.70 -11.37
C PRO A 21 0.80 2.85 -10.86
N ILE A 22 0.96 3.54 -9.73
CA ILE A 22 2.26 3.73 -9.09
C ILE A 22 2.84 2.33 -8.92
N GLU A 23 3.86 1.97 -9.71
CA GLU A 23 4.47 0.63 -9.61
C GLU A 23 5.03 0.51 -8.19
N GLY A 24 4.47 -0.42 -7.42
CA GLY A 24 4.98 -0.76 -6.10
C GLY A 24 6.41 -1.30 -6.19
N GLU A 25 7.12 -1.28 -5.06
CA GLU A 25 8.51 -1.76 -5.01
C GLU A 25 8.65 -3.25 -5.38
N LEU A 26 7.61 -4.06 -5.14
CA LEU A 26 7.53 -5.44 -5.56
C LEU A 26 6.67 -5.55 -6.81
N ARG A 27 7.28 -5.92 -7.94
CA ARG A 27 6.59 -6.20 -9.19
C ARG A 27 6.31 -7.69 -9.30
N ILE A 28 5.04 -8.04 -9.51
CA ILE A 28 4.59 -9.42 -9.71
C ILE A 28 4.04 -9.57 -11.12
N THR A 29 4.63 -10.46 -11.91
CA THR A 29 4.25 -10.70 -13.30
C THR A 29 3.92 -12.17 -13.52
N LEU A 30 2.88 -12.43 -14.30
CA LEU A 30 2.49 -13.77 -14.72
C LEU A 30 2.80 -13.89 -16.21
N ASP A 31 3.79 -14.70 -16.56
CA ASP A 31 4.18 -14.97 -17.94
C ASP A 31 3.60 -16.32 -18.40
N VAL A 32 2.73 -16.23 -19.40
CA VAL A 32 1.91 -17.33 -19.90
C VAL A 32 1.79 -17.16 -21.41
N PRO A 33 1.97 -18.22 -22.22
CA PRO A 33 1.75 -18.15 -23.65
C PRO A 33 0.30 -17.78 -23.95
N SER A 34 0.08 -16.98 -25.00
CA SER A 34 -1.27 -16.56 -25.41
C SER A 34 -2.10 -17.69 -26.00
N GLN A 35 -1.44 -18.72 -26.54
CA GLN A 35 -2.06 -19.88 -27.18
C GLN A 35 -1.31 -21.15 -26.80
N VAL A 36 -2.04 -22.24 -26.62
CA VAL A 36 -1.49 -23.56 -26.29
C VAL A 36 -2.25 -24.64 -27.06
N TYR A 37 -1.58 -25.73 -27.42
CA TYR A 37 -2.24 -26.90 -27.97
C TYR A 37 -2.68 -27.85 -26.84
N ALA A 38 -3.82 -28.52 -27.02
CA ALA A 38 -4.25 -29.59 -26.14
C ALA A 38 -3.19 -30.70 -26.12
N ASP A 39 -3.01 -31.34 -24.96
CA ASP A 39 -2.01 -32.38 -24.70
C ASP A 39 -0.52 -31.94 -24.82
N GLU A 40 -0.24 -30.69 -25.18
CA GLU A 40 1.11 -30.13 -25.17
C GLU A 40 1.55 -29.74 -23.75
N GLU A 41 2.80 -30.05 -23.40
CA GLU A 41 3.42 -29.55 -22.18
C GLU A 41 3.96 -28.13 -22.41
N ILE A 42 3.45 -27.19 -21.60
CA ILE A 42 3.89 -25.80 -21.60
C ILE A 42 4.55 -25.42 -20.29
N ARG A 43 5.33 -24.35 -20.31
CA ARG A 43 5.95 -23.74 -19.12
C ARG A 43 5.39 -22.35 -18.92
N VAL A 44 5.01 -22.05 -17.68
CA VAL A 44 4.55 -20.73 -17.26
C VAL A 44 5.36 -20.25 -16.06
N TYR A 45 5.48 -18.94 -15.91
CA TYR A 45 6.33 -18.33 -14.89
C TYR A 45 5.56 -17.30 -14.08
N LEU A 46 5.73 -17.36 -12.77
CA LEU A 46 5.29 -16.31 -11.85
C LEU A 46 6.54 -15.62 -11.31
N ASP A 47 6.76 -14.40 -11.80
CA ASP A 47 7.96 -13.62 -11.56
C ASP A 47 7.74 -12.58 -10.46
N LEU A 48 8.65 -12.54 -9.50
CA LEU A 48 8.71 -11.59 -8.41
C LEU A 48 10.01 -10.78 -8.53
N ASP A 49 9.89 -9.50 -8.83
CA ASP A 49 10.99 -8.56 -9.03
C ASP A 49 10.93 -7.47 -7.95
N ASN A 50 11.82 -7.53 -6.97
CA ASN A 50 11.92 -6.54 -5.90
C ASN A 50 12.85 -5.41 -6.34
N ARG A 51 12.28 -4.29 -6.76
CA ARG A 51 12.99 -3.09 -7.21
C ARG A 51 13.25 -2.08 -6.09
N GLY A 52 12.82 -2.42 -4.88
CA GLY A 52 12.94 -1.57 -3.71
C GLY A 52 14.21 -1.81 -2.89
N ASN A 53 14.33 -1.04 -1.82
CA ASN A 53 15.44 -1.13 -0.87
C ASN A 53 15.12 -2.01 0.35
N ARG A 54 13.89 -2.55 0.43
CA ARG A 54 13.45 -3.42 1.53
C ARG A 54 13.43 -4.88 1.13
N THR A 55 13.40 -5.74 2.14
CA THR A 55 13.26 -7.19 1.98
C THR A 55 11.79 -7.58 2.11
N PHE A 56 11.31 -8.49 1.27
CA PHE A 56 9.98 -9.08 1.40
C PHE A 56 10.08 -10.50 1.94
N LYS A 57 9.22 -10.83 2.90
CA LYS A 57 9.01 -12.20 3.34
C LYS A 57 7.82 -12.75 2.56
N ILE A 58 8.10 -13.63 1.59
CA ILE A 58 7.08 -14.27 0.78
C ILE A 58 6.63 -15.54 1.49
N ASP A 59 5.36 -15.60 1.89
CA ASP A 59 4.80 -16.76 2.55
C ASP A 59 4.40 -17.81 1.50
N VAL A 60 3.78 -17.37 0.40
CA VAL A 60 3.35 -18.23 -0.72
C VAL A 60 3.51 -17.50 -2.04
N ALA A 61 4.08 -18.16 -3.05
CA ALA A 61 3.98 -17.81 -4.46
C ALA A 61 3.59 -19.08 -5.23
N GLU A 62 2.40 -19.13 -5.83
CA GLU A 62 1.91 -20.35 -6.47
C GLU A 62 0.90 -20.11 -7.60
N PHE A 63 0.79 -21.10 -8.48
CA PHE A 63 -0.34 -21.27 -9.39
C PHE A 63 -1.43 -22.05 -8.65
N PHE A 64 -2.54 -21.39 -8.30
CA PHE A 64 -3.57 -21.99 -7.44
C PHE A 64 -4.77 -22.53 -8.25
N ASP A 65 -5.11 -21.89 -9.35
CA ASP A 65 -6.22 -22.27 -10.22
C ASP A 65 -5.76 -22.25 -11.68
N THR A 66 -5.84 -23.39 -12.34
CA THR A 66 -5.31 -23.60 -13.70
C THR A 66 -6.37 -24.22 -14.60
N ASP A 67 -7.66 -24.07 -14.29
CA ASP A 67 -8.77 -24.66 -15.07
C ASP A 67 -8.50 -26.13 -15.47
N GLY A 68 -8.62 -26.47 -16.76
CA GLY A 68 -8.42 -27.82 -17.30
C GLY A 68 -6.97 -28.24 -17.52
N PHE A 69 -5.99 -27.50 -16.98
CA PHE A 69 -4.58 -27.86 -17.03
C PHE A 69 -4.17 -28.74 -15.84
N GLU A 70 -3.55 -29.87 -16.14
CA GLU A 70 -2.83 -30.71 -15.18
C GLU A 70 -1.46 -30.10 -14.85
N LYS A 71 -1.08 -30.11 -13.56
CA LYS A 71 0.23 -29.66 -13.08
C LYS A 71 1.24 -30.81 -13.12
N LEU A 72 2.24 -30.69 -14.00
CA LEU A 72 3.28 -31.70 -14.23
C LEU A 72 4.54 -31.46 -13.39
N SER A 73 4.60 -30.37 -12.62
CA SER A 73 5.68 -30.04 -11.70
C SER A 73 5.16 -29.43 -10.40
N THR A 74 6.06 -29.21 -9.45
CA THR A 74 5.77 -28.31 -8.33
C THR A 74 5.55 -26.90 -8.87
N CYS A 75 4.38 -26.32 -8.61
CA CYS A 75 3.96 -25.01 -9.12
C CYS A 75 3.79 -23.99 -7.99
N SER A 76 4.59 -24.15 -6.94
CA SER A 76 4.55 -23.32 -5.74
C SER A 76 5.91 -23.22 -5.10
N ARG A 77 6.14 -22.09 -4.42
CA ARG A 77 7.27 -21.88 -3.51
C ARG A 77 6.76 -21.13 -2.30
N THR A 78 7.19 -21.56 -1.12
CA THR A 78 6.70 -21.01 0.15
C THR A 78 7.86 -20.60 1.05
N ASN A 79 7.58 -19.69 1.98
CA ASN A 79 8.47 -19.29 3.07
C ASN A 79 9.90 -18.91 2.62
N PHE A 80 10.01 -17.94 1.73
CA PHE A 80 11.32 -17.45 1.27
C PHE A 80 11.46 -15.95 1.41
N ILE A 81 12.70 -15.48 1.35
CA ILE A 81 13.06 -14.08 1.51
C ILE A 81 13.49 -13.53 0.15
N LEU A 82 12.79 -12.51 -0.33
CA LEU A 82 13.16 -11.77 -1.52
C LEU A 82 13.91 -10.50 -1.11
N ARG A 83 15.23 -10.53 -1.28
CA ARG A 83 16.14 -9.43 -0.90
C ARG A 83 15.95 -8.19 -1.78
N PRO A 84 16.41 -7.01 -1.35
CA PRO A 84 16.42 -5.79 -2.17
C PRO A 84 17.11 -6.04 -3.51
N ASN A 85 16.55 -5.50 -4.60
CA ASN A 85 17.03 -5.72 -5.97
C ASN A 85 17.12 -7.20 -6.37
N GLY A 86 16.38 -8.06 -5.67
CA GLY A 86 16.32 -9.49 -5.90
C GLY A 86 15.23 -9.88 -6.87
N TYR A 87 15.44 -10.99 -7.56
CA TYR A 87 14.49 -11.59 -8.49
C TYR A 87 14.29 -13.07 -8.15
N GLU A 88 13.05 -13.52 -8.17
CA GLU A 88 12.68 -14.92 -8.01
C GLU A 88 11.57 -15.27 -9.02
N SER A 89 11.65 -16.48 -9.58
CA SER A 89 10.64 -16.99 -10.52
C SER A 89 10.16 -18.37 -10.08
N VAL A 90 8.85 -18.57 -10.11
CA VAL A 90 8.21 -19.88 -9.89
C VAL A 90 7.82 -20.43 -11.26
N GLU A 91 8.54 -21.44 -11.74
CA GLU A 91 8.21 -22.18 -12.96
C GLU A 91 7.14 -23.24 -12.65
N CYS A 92 6.15 -23.36 -13.52
CA CYS A 92 5.16 -24.43 -13.48
C CYS A 92 5.01 -25.06 -14.87
N ARG A 93 5.04 -26.39 -14.91
CA ARG A 93 4.81 -27.18 -16.13
C ARG A 93 3.37 -27.64 -16.15
N LEU A 94 2.67 -27.31 -17.23
CA LEU A 94 1.23 -27.54 -17.37
C LEU A 94 0.92 -28.29 -18.66
N ARG A 95 -0.15 -29.09 -18.66
CA ARG A 95 -0.71 -29.71 -19.87
C ARG A 95 -2.22 -29.64 -19.83
N TYR A 96 -2.84 -29.18 -20.91
CA TYR A 96 -4.29 -29.15 -20.99
C TYR A 96 -4.85 -30.54 -21.31
N VAL A 97 -5.68 -31.10 -20.42
CA VAL A 97 -6.18 -32.50 -20.53
C VAL A 97 -7.70 -32.61 -20.45
N SER A 98 -8.42 -31.51 -20.22
CA SER A 98 -9.87 -31.53 -20.02
C SER A 98 -10.67 -31.59 -21.33
N THR A 99 -11.78 -32.34 -21.32
CA THR A 99 -12.71 -32.44 -22.46
C THR A 99 -14.11 -31.93 -22.09
N PRO A 100 -14.81 -31.20 -22.96
CA PRO A 100 -14.37 -30.71 -24.28
C PRO A 100 -13.29 -29.62 -24.17
N VAL A 101 -12.46 -29.48 -25.20
CA VAL A 101 -11.48 -28.39 -25.29
C VAL A 101 -12.22 -27.06 -25.53
N PRO A 102 -12.19 -26.10 -24.59
CA PRO A 102 -12.80 -24.79 -24.73
C PRO A 102 -11.94 -23.91 -25.63
N ALA A 103 -12.51 -22.81 -26.12
CA ALA A 103 -11.74 -21.82 -26.88
C ALA A 103 -10.72 -21.08 -25.99
N GLU A 104 -11.03 -20.92 -24.69
CA GLU A 104 -10.22 -20.20 -23.72
C GLU A 104 -10.20 -20.93 -22.37
N ALA A 105 -9.07 -20.84 -21.69
CA ALA A 105 -8.87 -21.30 -20.32
C ALA A 105 -8.08 -20.24 -19.53
N LYS A 106 -8.15 -20.29 -18.20
CA LYS A 106 -7.50 -19.34 -17.31
C LYS A 106 -6.39 -20.02 -16.51
N ILE A 107 -5.30 -19.28 -16.33
CA ILE A 107 -4.20 -19.64 -15.46
C ILE A 107 -4.07 -18.53 -14.43
N SER A 108 -4.28 -18.87 -13.17
CA SER A 108 -4.27 -17.95 -12.05
C SER A 108 -3.16 -18.27 -11.06
N ALA A 109 -2.46 -17.23 -10.67
CA ALA A 109 -1.37 -17.26 -9.71
C ALA A 109 -1.64 -16.30 -8.56
N ARG A 110 -1.10 -16.60 -7.38
CA ARG A 110 -1.15 -15.73 -6.21
C ARG A 110 0.22 -15.60 -5.57
N VAL A 111 0.45 -14.42 -5.00
CA VAL A 111 1.59 -14.13 -4.13
C VAL A 111 1.05 -13.53 -2.83
N GLU A 112 1.50 -14.08 -1.70
CA GLU A 112 1.18 -13.63 -0.35
C GLU A 112 2.49 -13.28 0.37
N TYR A 113 2.57 -12.09 0.94
CA TYR A 113 3.74 -11.61 1.65
C TYR A 113 3.40 -10.67 2.81
N SER A 114 4.18 -10.74 3.89
CA SER A 114 4.10 -9.78 4.99
C SER A 114 5.07 -8.62 4.78
N THR A 115 4.65 -7.41 5.13
CA THR A 115 5.52 -6.23 5.14
C THR A 115 5.09 -5.23 6.21
N ASN A 116 5.89 -4.18 6.37
CA ASN A 116 5.59 -3.07 7.27
C ASN A 116 5.84 -1.71 6.62
N LEU A 117 5.11 -0.71 7.10
CA LEU A 117 5.21 0.68 6.69
C LEU A 117 5.31 1.55 7.94
N THR A 118 6.35 2.38 8.02
CA THR A 118 6.62 3.23 9.20
C THR A 118 6.49 4.70 8.84
N LEU A 119 5.63 5.42 9.55
CA LEU A 119 5.48 6.87 9.52
C LEU A 119 6.14 7.49 10.76
N VAL A 120 6.92 8.54 10.55
CA VAL A 120 7.48 9.36 11.64
C VAL A 120 6.97 10.80 11.47
N ALA A 121 6.19 11.28 12.43
CA ALA A 121 5.54 12.59 12.39
C ALA A 121 5.98 13.46 13.59
N PRO A 122 6.71 14.57 13.37
CA PRO A 122 6.97 15.56 14.41
C PRO A 122 5.78 16.51 14.59
N ILE A 123 5.02 16.35 15.65
CA ILE A 123 3.82 17.13 15.98
C ILE A 123 4.19 18.20 17.03
N LEU A 124 3.79 19.44 16.80
CA LEU A 124 3.99 20.54 17.74
C LEU A 124 2.71 20.81 18.54
N LEU A 125 2.84 20.79 19.87
CA LEU A 125 1.80 21.19 20.81
C LEU A 125 2.21 22.51 21.47
N LEU A 126 1.30 23.50 21.52
CA LEU A 126 1.54 24.81 22.13
C LEU A 126 0.45 25.15 23.15
N THR A 127 0.80 25.89 24.19
CA THR A 127 -0.21 26.63 24.97
C THR A 127 -0.75 27.79 24.13
N GLU A 128 -1.96 28.25 24.45
CA GLU A 128 -2.57 29.40 23.78
C GLU A 128 -1.72 30.67 23.93
N GLU A 129 -1.09 30.87 25.10
CA GLU A 129 -0.19 32.00 25.35
C GLU A 129 1.05 31.99 24.45
N GLU A 130 1.72 30.83 24.33
CA GLU A 130 2.90 30.69 23.46
C GLU A 130 2.53 30.80 21.97
N TYR A 131 1.37 30.28 21.59
CA TYR A 131 0.82 30.46 20.24
C TYR A 131 0.63 31.94 19.89
N GLU A 132 -0.06 32.70 20.74
CA GLU A 132 -0.28 34.13 20.52
C GLU A 132 1.02 34.92 20.46
N LYS A 133 2.00 34.58 21.32
CA LYS A 133 3.34 35.18 21.27
C LYS A 133 4.03 34.96 19.92
N ARG A 134 3.98 33.74 19.38
CA ARG A 134 4.57 33.41 18.06
C ARG A 134 3.84 34.07 16.91
N ARG A 135 2.51 34.14 17.00
CA ARG A 135 1.64 34.83 16.03
C ARG A 135 1.98 36.32 15.95
N ILE A 136 2.11 36.99 17.10
CA ILE A 136 2.51 38.40 17.19
C ILE A 136 3.93 38.60 16.64
N ALA A 137 4.84 37.69 16.94
CA ALA A 137 6.22 37.72 16.46
C ALA A 137 6.39 37.33 14.98
N GLY A 138 5.34 36.84 14.30
CA GLY A 138 5.40 36.38 12.91
C GLY A 138 6.24 35.11 12.70
N THR A 139 6.39 34.26 13.72
CA THR A 139 7.28 33.08 13.72
C THR A 139 6.54 31.73 13.62
N GLU A 140 5.28 31.76 13.19
CA GLU A 140 4.39 30.59 13.17
C GLU A 140 4.62 29.65 11.96
N GLY A 141 5.39 30.08 10.96
CA GLY A 141 5.54 29.38 9.69
C GLY A 141 6.24 28.02 9.79
N GLY A 142 5.80 27.05 8.97
CA GLY A 142 6.51 25.79 8.73
C GLY A 142 5.90 24.55 9.36
N LEU A 143 4.73 24.64 9.98
CA LEU A 143 4.08 23.50 10.61
C LEU A 143 3.23 22.73 9.59
N LYS A 144 3.31 21.39 9.59
CA LYS A 144 2.48 20.53 8.71
C LYS A 144 1.27 19.95 9.46
N GLU A 145 0.10 20.06 8.84
CA GLU A 145 -1.14 19.43 9.31
C GLU A 145 -1.26 17.96 8.90
N ARG A 146 -0.52 17.55 7.86
CA ARG A 146 -0.57 16.20 7.30
C ARG A 146 0.82 15.61 7.12
N TYR A 147 0.94 14.35 7.52
CA TYR A 147 2.14 13.54 7.35
C TYR A 147 1.75 12.26 6.64
N SER A 148 2.44 11.90 5.57
CA SER A 148 2.13 10.67 4.83
C SER A 148 3.39 9.93 4.44
N VAL A 149 3.26 8.61 4.36
CA VAL A 149 4.29 7.69 3.88
C VAL A 149 3.61 6.64 3.02
N SER A 150 4.29 6.17 1.99
CA SER A 150 3.81 5.10 1.13
C SER A 150 4.96 4.22 0.70
N ASP A 151 4.64 2.96 0.47
CA ASP A 151 5.56 1.95 -0.05
C ASP A 151 5.14 1.43 -1.43
N GLY A 152 4.26 2.19 -2.10
CA GLY A 152 3.69 1.88 -3.41
C GLY A 152 2.51 0.90 -3.39
N THR A 153 2.35 0.10 -2.33
CA THR A 153 1.21 -0.81 -2.15
C THR A 153 0.19 -0.25 -1.17
N MET A 154 0.66 0.40 -0.11
CA MET A 154 -0.15 1.05 0.90
C MET A 154 0.32 2.50 1.10
N ARG A 155 -0.59 3.34 1.58
CA ARG A 155 -0.29 4.68 2.10
C ARG A 155 -0.89 4.80 3.50
N VAL A 156 -0.08 5.33 4.41
CA VAL A 156 -0.50 5.74 5.75
C VAL A 156 -0.41 7.25 5.78
N GLU A 157 -1.49 7.91 6.18
CA GLU A 157 -1.54 9.34 6.39
C GLU A 157 -2.04 9.65 7.80
N LEU A 158 -1.38 10.63 8.43
CA LEU A 158 -1.72 11.19 9.72
C LEU A 158 -2.16 12.63 9.50
N GLU A 159 -3.41 12.92 9.85
CA GLU A 159 -4.04 14.23 9.75
C GLU A 159 -4.29 14.78 11.16
N LEU A 160 -3.72 15.95 11.43
CA LEU A 160 -3.98 16.73 12.64
C LEU A 160 -5.28 17.51 12.45
N ARG A 161 -6.07 17.64 13.52
CA ARG A 161 -7.28 18.47 13.51
C ARG A 161 -6.97 19.96 13.26
N ALA A 162 -5.89 20.44 13.85
CA ALA A 162 -5.38 21.80 13.75
C ALA A 162 -3.88 21.79 14.04
N ASN A 163 -3.18 22.81 13.56
CA ASN A 163 -1.75 22.90 13.70
C ASN A 163 -1.31 24.34 14.00
N PRO A 164 -0.55 24.59 15.08
CA PRO A 164 -0.17 23.61 16.12
C PRO A 164 -1.39 23.15 16.92
N ILE A 165 -1.23 22.03 17.63
CA ILE A 165 -2.29 21.55 18.53
C ILE A 165 -2.27 22.41 19.79
N LEU A 166 -3.39 23.08 20.09
CA LEU A 166 -3.52 23.97 21.25
C LEU A 166 -3.86 23.19 22.51
N MET A 167 -3.03 23.31 23.54
CA MET A 167 -3.20 22.69 24.85
C MET A 167 -4.25 23.43 25.69
N ARG A 168 -5.54 23.29 25.33
CA ARG A 168 -6.68 23.93 26.00
C ARG A 168 -7.29 23.09 27.14
N GLY A 169 -6.53 22.14 27.68
CA GLY A 169 -7.00 21.23 28.74
C GLY A 169 -8.03 20.19 28.28
N LYS A 170 -8.15 19.93 26.98
CA LYS A 170 -9.01 18.91 26.36
C LYS A 170 -8.18 17.83 25.68
N GLU A 171 -8.74 16.64 25.55
CA GLU A 171 -8.22 15.64 24.61
C GLU A 171 -8.24 16.22 23.20
N GLU A 172 -7.14 16.04 22.47
CA GLU A 172 -7.05 16.37 21.06
C GLU A 172 -6.92 15.10 20.23
N TYR A 173 -7.47 15.12 19.02
CA TYR A 173 -7.56 13.95 18.18
C TYR A 173 -6.66 14.07 16.95
N VAL A 174 -6.06 12.95 16.60
CA VAL A 174 -5.31 12.76 15.36
C VAL A 174 -5.93 11.62 14.59
N TYR A 175 -6.08 11.81 13.28
CA TYR A 175 -6.73 10.84 12.41
C TYR A 175 -5.68 10.13 11.57
N LEU A 176 -5.70 8.80 11.62
CA LEU A 176 -4.94 7.94 10.75
C LEU A 176 -5.84 7.41 9.64
N SER A 177 -5.46 7.69 8.40
CA SER A 177 -6.07 7.15 7.20
C SER A 177 -5.13 6.15 6.53
N LEU A 178 -5.70 5.04 6.08
CA LEU A 178 -5.01 3.99 5.35
C LEU A 178 -5.62 3.87 3.96
N GLU A 179 -4.78 3.78 2.93
CA GLU A 179 -5.21 3.67 1.54
C GLU A 179 -4.44 2.53 0.85
N ASN A 180 -5.17 1.64 0.18
CA ASN A 180 -4.58 0.63 -0.69
C ASN A 180 -4.32 1.24 -2.07
N LEU A 181 -3.05 1.33 -2.44
CA LEU A 181 -2.61 1.87 -3.73
C LEU A 181 -2.32 0.78 -4.76
N GLY A 182 -2.02 -0.44 -4.30
CA GLY A 182 -1.68 -1.57 -5.16
C GLY A 182 -2.90 -2.32 -5.70
N ASP A 183 -2.63 -3.36 -6.46
CA ASP A 183 -3.62 -4.25 -7.08
C ASP A 183 -3.94 -5.49 -6.24
N GLY A 184 -3.32 -5.64 -5.07
CA GLY A 184 -3.60 -6.69 -4.12
C GLY A 184 -4.59 -6.29 -3.03
N ILE A 185 -4.78 -7.21 -2.09
CA ILE A 185 -5.69 -7.05 -0.96
C ILE A 185 -4.84 -7.08 0.33
N PRO A 186 -4.87 -6.01 1.15
CA PRO A 186 -4.25 -6.03 2.46
C PRO A 186 -5.11 -6.84 3.44
N GLU A 187 -4.47 -7.75 4.17
CA GLU A 187 -5.04 -8.61 5.20
C GLU A 187 -4.26 -8.47 6.52
N ASN A 188 -4.87 -8.89 7.63
CA ASN A 188 -4.23 -8.91 8.97
C ASN A 188 -3.55 -7.59 9.38
N MET A 189 -4.11 -6.45 8.95
CA MET A 189 -3.55 -5.13 9.22
C MET A 189 -3.55 -4.82 10.72
N ARG A 190 -2.40 -4.42 11.25
CA ARG A 190 -2.20 -4.01 12.65
C ARG A 190 -1.42 -2.71 12.70
N ILE A 191 -1.94 -1.73 13.45
CA ILE A 191 -1.23 -0.49 13.73
C ILE A 191 -0.62 -0.57 15.13
N ASP A 192 0.68 -0.28 15.20
CA ASP A 192 1.43 -0.13 16.42
C ASP A 192 1.99 1.29 16.52
N VAL A 193 1.76 1.95 17.66
CA VAL A 193 2.42 3.22 17.98
C VAL A 193 3.70 2.90 18.73
N GLN A 194 4.81 2.78 18.00
CA GLN A 194 6.11 2.43 18.56
C GLN A 194 6.81 3.65 19.16
N GLY A 195 6.27 4.14 20.26
CA GLY A 195 6.90 5.18 21.05
C GLY A 195 6.52 6.57 20.57
N THR A 196 5.95 7.31 21.50
CA THR A 196 5.97 8.76 21.48
C THR A 196 7.14 9.25 22.30
N THR A 197 7.76 10.34 21.87
CA THR A 197 8.67 11.10 22.73
C THR A 197 8.03 12.46 22.97
N PRO A 198 7.64 12.80 24.22
CA PRO A 198 7.59 11.96 25.43
C PRO A 198 6.59 10.79 25.34
N SER A 199 6.84 9.72 26.09
CA SER A 199 6.01 8.50 26.11
C SER A 199 4.64 8.72 26.73
N GLY A 200 3.63 8.02 26.22
CA GLY A 200 2.27 8.01 26.79
C GLY A 200 1.39 9.19 26.35
N ILE A 201 1.88 10.03 25.43
CA ILE A 201 1.14 11.22 24.98
C ILE A 201 0.18 10.90 23.84
N LEU A 202 0.59 10.10 22.85
CA LEU A 202 -0.31 9.62 21.79
C LEU A 202 -0.75 8.21 22.12
N THR A 203 -2.05 8.01 22.17
CA THR A 203 -2.67 6.69 22.29
C THR A 203 -3.52 6.43 21.05
N CYS A 204 -3.26 5.34 20.35
CA CYS A 204 -4.13 4.86 19.27
C CYS A 204 -4.77 3.55 19.70
N PRO A 205 -6.00 3.24 19.22
CA PRO A 205 -6.56 1.91 19.36
C PRO A 205 -5.59 0.88 18.78
N SER A 206 -5.12 -0.04 19.62
CA SER A 206 -4.39 -1.22 19.17
C SER A 206 -5.39 -2.27 18.74
N GLY A 207 -5.29 -2.77 17.51
CA GLY A 207 -6.20 -3.81 17.04
C GLY A 207 -6.07 -4.13 15.57
N GLU A 208 -6.77 -5.19 15.16
CA GLU A 208 -6.90 -5.56 13.75
C GLU A 208 -7.82 -4.58 13.04
N ILE A 209 -7.32 -3.99 11.96
CA ILE A 209 -8.07 -3.06 11.12
C ILE A 209 -8.65 -3.86 9.97
N ARG A 210 -9.96 -3.73 9.76
CA ARG A 210 -10.65 -4.41 8.65
C ARG A 210 -10.77 -3.47 7.46
N SER A 211 -10.60 -4.04 6.27
CA SER A 211 -11.00 -3.39 5.02
C SER A 211 -12.43 -3.83 4.71
N ILE A 212 -13.36 -2.87 4.63
CA ILE A 212 -14.76 -3.14 4.27
C ILE A 212 -15.03 -2.45 2.94
N GLY A 213 -15.24 -3.25 1.89
CA GLY A 213 -15.54 -2.72 0.54
C GLY A 213 -14.41 -1.87 -0.06
N GLY A 214 -13.15 -2.19 0.25
CA GLY A 214 -11.97 -1.45 -0.22
C GLY A 214 -11.69 -0.15 0.55
N LYS A 215 -12.53 0.21 1.53
CA LYS A 215 -12.27 1.31 2.46
C LYS A 215 -11.74 0.75 3.77
N ILE A 216 -10.62 1.30 4.20
CA ILE A 216 -10.01 0.96 5.48
C ILE A 216 -10.51 1.99 6.49
N GLU A 217 -10.95 1.51 7.66
CA GLU A 217 -11.48 2.40 8.70
C GLU A 217 -10.44 3.42 9.14
N LYS A 218 -10.90 4.66 9.38
CA LYS A 218 -10.05 5.69 9.98
C LYS A 218 -9.78 5.30 11.43
N VAL A 219 -8.51 5.33 11.81
CA VAL A 219 -8.11 5.11 13.21
C VAL A 219 -8.02 6.47 13.89
N VAL A 220 -8.74 6.64 14.99
CA VAL A 220 -8.74 7.87 15.79
C VAL A 220 -7.78 7.67 16.95
N CYS A 221 -6.74 8.49 17.02
CA CYS A 221 -5.81 8.52 18.13
C CYS A 221 -6.09 9.72 19.04
N THR A 222 -5.86 9.57 20.33
CA THR A 222 -5.98 10.62 21.34
C THR A 222 -4.61 11.12 21.76
N ILE A 223 -4.51 12.43 21.94
CA ILE A 223 -3.36 13.10 22.54
C ILE A 223 -3.74 13.50 23.96
N ASP A 224 -3.05 12.92 24.94
CA ASP A 224 -3.14 13.35 26.33
C ASP A 224 -2.26 14.59 26.55
N VAL A 225 -2.89 15.75 26.45
CA VAL A 225 -2.26 17.04 26.75
C VAL A 225 -2.06 17.26 28.25
N ALA A 226 -2.69 16.47 29.13
CA ALA A 226 -2.52 16.60 30.58
C ALA A 226 -1.09 16.25 31.00
N ALA A 227 -0.47 15.28 30.32
CA ALA A 227 0.93 14.93 30.48
C ALA A 227 1.91 16.06 30.06
N ALA A 228 1.43 17.09 29.36
CA ALA A 228 2.22 18.23 28.90
C ALA A 228 1.96 19.54 29.68
N ARG A 229 1.15 19.51 30.75
CA ARG A 229 0.64 20.70 31.47
C ARG A 229 1.70 21.65 32.01
N ASP A 230 2.86 21.15 32.41
CA ASP A 230 3.93 21.98 32.98
C ASP A 230 4.83 22.63 31.91
N ARG A 231 4.49 22.50 30.62
CA ARG A 231 5.29 22.99 29.49
C ARG A 231 4.51 24.00 28.65
N THR A 232 5.18 25.05 28.20
CA THR A 232 4.62 26.05 27.27
C THR A 232 4.53 25.54 25.83
N TYR A 233 5.41 24.61 25.47
CA TYR A 233 5.36 23.89 24.21
C TYR A 233 5.91 22.47 24.37
N LEU A 234 5.52 21.60 23.45
CA LEU A 234 6.02 20.24 23.39
C LEU A 234 6.17 19.76 21.93
N ASN A 235 7.35 19.25 21.61
CA ASN A 235 7.58 18.50 20.38
C ASN A 235 7.28 17.02 20.65
N LEU A 236 6.23 16.52 20.03
CA LEU A 236 5.84 15.12 20.06
C LEU A 236 6.38 14.44 18.80
N LEU A 237 7.29 13.48 18.96
CA LEU A 237 7.68 12.62 17.84
C LEU A 237 6.81 11.36 17.87
N ALA A 238 5.88 11.25 16.93
CA ALA A 238 5.00 10.09 16.78
C ALA A 238 5.58 9.11 15.75
N LYS A 239 5.89 7.89 16.18
CA LYS A 239 6.28 6.79 15.29
C LYS A 239 5.14 5.77 15.19
N ILE A 240 4.58 5.63 14.00
CA ILE A 240 3.43 4.77 13.71
C ILE A 240 3.88 3.70 12.72
N GLN A 241 3.69 2.44 13.07
CA GLN A 241 4.04 1.30 12.23
C GLN A 241 2.77 0.54 11.86
N LEU A 242 2.51 0.40 10.57
CA LEU A 242 1.51 -0.51 10.03
C LEU A 242 2.19 -1.81 9.65
N ASN A 243 1.77 -2.92 10.24
CA ASN A 243 2.14 -4.27 9.82
C ASN A 243 0.95 -4.88 9.07
N TYR A 244 1.19 -5.51 7.92
CA TYR A 244 0.11 -6.10 7.13
C TYR A 244 0.61 -7.24 6.25
N ASP A 245 -0.30 -8.16 5.95
CA ASP A 245 -0.13 -9.16 4.90
C ASP A 245 -0.75 -8.62 3.61
N TYR A 246 -0.15 -8.94 2.48
CA TYR A 246 -0.62 -8.46 1.19
C TYR A 246 -0.74 -9.61 0.21
N LYS A 247 -1.91 -9.70 -0.43
CA LYS A 247 -2.26 -10.79 -1.34
C LYS A 247 -2.54 -10.26 -2.73
N VAL A 248 -1.67 -10.63 -3.68
CA VAL A 248 -1.81 -10.28 -5.09
C VAL A 248 -2.28 -11.51 -5.86
N ARG A 249 -3.27 -11.33 -6.74
CA ARG A 249 -3.73 -12.37 -7.67
C ARG A 249 -3.53 -11.89 -9.10
N LYS A 250 -2.96 -12.75 -9.93
CA LYS A 250 -2.80 -12.54 -11.37
C LYS A 250 -3.53 -13.64 -12.10
N THR A 251 -4.24 -13.30 -13.16
CA THR A 251 -4.93 -14.26 -14.02
C THR A 251 -4.60 -13.91 -15.46
N ALA A 252 -4.16 -14.90 -16.22
CA ALA A 252 -4.00 -14.83 -17.66
C ALA A 252 -5.05 -15.72 -18.32
N THR A 253 -5.63 -15.23 -19.42
CA THR A 253 -6.49 -16.03 -20.30
C THR A 253 -5.65 -16.54 -21.47
N VAL A 254 -5.82 -17.81 -21.80
CA VAL A 254 -5.05 -18.53 -22.81
C VAL A 254 -6.02 -19.18 -23.78
N SER A 255 -5.78 -19.05 -25.09
CA SER A 255 -6.56 -19.81 -26.07
C SER A 255 -6.07 -21.25 -26.16
N VAL A 256 -7.00 -22.21 -26.10
CA VAL A 256 -6.65 -23.64 -26.22
C VAL A 256 -7.03 -24.14 -27.60
N ILE A 257 -6.04 -24.62 -28.34
CA ILE A 257 -6.18 -25.13 -29.70
C ILE A 257 -6.21 -26.65 -29.64
N ARG A 258 -7.05 -27.27 -30.47
CA ARG A 258 -7.12 -28.73 -30.60
C ARG A 258 -5.99 -29.28 -31.44
#